data_AF-B0C6V9-F1
#
_entry.id   AF-B0C6V9-F1
#
_cell.length_a   1.000
_cell.length_b   1.000
_cell.length_c   1.000
_cell.angle_alpha   90.00
_cell.angle_beta   90.00
_cell.angle_gamma   90.00
#
_symmetry.space_group_name_H-M   'P 1'
#
loop_
_entity.id
_entity.type
_entity.pdbx_description
1 polymer ?
#
loop_
_entity_poly.entity_id
_entity_poly.type
_entity_poly.pdbx_seq_one_letter_code
_entity_poly.pdbx_strand_id
1 'polypeptide(L)'
;MSLYDIRQNQRISKAQTENKRTARTVQESQESIEELRQSVQKLSLACQAMWQLLQTTSGLSEQDLLEALQNIEDKNAAQNCVKCGRVQQSKKPHCLYCGTPFPEEASTISCFQV
;
A
#
# COMPACT_ATOMS: atom_id res chain seq x y z
N MET A 1 36.24 -42.20 -13.34
CA MET A 1 35.16 -41.36 -12.76
C MET A 1 33.83 -42.04 -13.08
N SER A 2 33.00 -42.35 -12.07
CA SER A 2 31.80 -43.16 -12.28
C SER A 2 30.68 -42.37 -12.95
N LEU A 3 29.85 -43.05 -13.76
CA LEU A 3 28.63 -42.46 -14.34
C LEU A 3 27.65 -41.95 -13.27
N TYR A 4 27.69 -42.54 -12.07
CA TYR A 4 26.93 -42.08 -10.92
C TYR A 4 27.41 -40.70 -10.42
N ASP A 5 28.72 -40.51 -10.29
CA ASP A 5 29.33 -39.25 -9.83
C ASP A 5 29.00 -38.09 -10.77
N ILE A 6 29.02 -38.34 -12.08
CA ILE A 6 28.69 -37.35 -13.10
C ILE A 6 27.23 -36.90 -12.96
N ARG A 7 26.30 -37.85 -12.82
CA ARG A 7 24.87 -37.54 -12.68
C ARG A 7 24.57 -36.85 -11.35
N GLN A 8 25.25 -37.24 -10.27
CA GLN A 8 25.08 -36.62 -8.96
C GLN A 8 25.62 -35.18 -8.94
N ASN A 9 26.80 -34.95 -9.51
CA ASN A 9 27.38 -33.60 -9.64
C ASN A 9 26.49 -32.67 -10.47
N GLN A 10 25.84 -33.19 -11.52
CA GLN A 10 24.88 -32.41 -12.31
C GLN A 10 23.64 -32.00 -11.48
N ARG A 11 23.11 -32.87 -10.61
CA ARG A 11 21.97 -32.54 -9.74
C ARG A 11 22.35 -31.50 -8.69
N ILE A 12 23.51 -31.67 -8.05
CA ILE A 12 24.02 -30.73 -7.06
C ILE A 12 24.26 -29.36 -7.69
N SER A 13 24.89 -29.32 -8.87
CA SER A 13 25.12 -28.06 -9.59
C SER A 13 23.81 -27.34 -9.94
N LYS A 14 22.79 -28.07 -10.43
CA LYS A 14 21.47 -27.48 -10.69
C LYS A 14 20.82 -26.90 -9.43
N ALA A 15 20.80 -27.67 -8.33
CA ALA A 15 20.27 -27.21 -7.05
C ALA A 15 21.01 -25.96 -6.53
N GLN A 16 22.34 -25.92 -6.69
CA GLN A 16 23.14 -24.75 -6.31
C GLN A 16 22.83 -23.53 -7.19
N THR A 17 22.64 -23.70 -8.49
CA THR A 17 22.26 -22.59 -9.38
C THR A 17 20.88 -22.03 -9.07
N GLU A 18 19.93 -22.89 -8.72
CA GLU A 18 18.58 -22.49 -8.31
C GLU A 18 18.61 -21.74 -6.98
N ASN A 19 19.31 -22.28 -5.97
CA ASN A 19 19.49 -21.63 -4.68
C ASN A 19 20.17 -20.25 -4.82
N LYS A 20 21.21 -20.13 -5.65
CA LYS A 20 21.85 -18.83 -5.96
C LYS A 20 20.88 -17.83 -6.60
N ARG A 21 20.00 -18.28 -7.50
CA ARG A 21 18.98 -17.41 -8.11
C ARG A 21 17.97 -16.95 -7.08
N THR A 22 17.45 -17.86 -6.26
CA THR A 22 16.52 -17.53 -5.18
C THR A 22 17.16 -16.58 -4.17
N ALA A 23 18.39 -16.85 -3.73
CA ALA A 23 19.13 -16.00 -2.82
C ALA A 23 19.30 -14.58 -3.39
N ARG A 24 19.62 -14.47 -4.69
CA ARG A 24 19.72 -13.17 -5.36
C ARG A 24 18.38 -12.43 -5.38
N THR A 25 17.27 -13.08 -5.72
CA THR A 25 15.95 -12.43 -5.72
C THR A 25 15.51 -11.98 -4.33
N VAL A 26 15.86 -12.77 -3.30
CA VAL A 26 15.59 -12.41 -1.90
C VAL A 26 16.43 -11.19 -1.51
N GLN A 27 17.70 -11.16 -1.88
CA GLN A 27 18.58 -10.03 -1.62
C GLN A 27 18.09 -8.75 -2.32
N GLU A 28 17.75 -8.82 -3.61
CA GLU A 28 17.21 -7.67 -4.36
C GLU A 28 15.90 -7.15 -3.75
N SER A 29 15.04 -8.07 -3.27
CA SER A 29 13.81 -7.70 -2.58
C SER A 29 14.08 -7.05 -1.22
N GLN A 30 15.09 -7.54 -0.48
CA GLN A 30 15.50 -6.95 0.81
C GLN A 30 16.07 -5.55 0.64
N GLU A 31 16.92 -5.35 -0.36
CA GLU A 31 17.47 -4.03 -0.71
C GLU A 31 16.34 -3.05 -1.06
N SER A 32 15.39 -3.48 -1.88
CA SER A 32 14.22 -2.66 -2.24
C SER A 32 13.36 -2.28 -1.03
N ILE A 33 13.16 -3.21 -0.08
CA ILE A 33 12.43 -2.93 1.17
C ILE A 33 13.17 -1.89 2.01
N GLU A 34 14.48 -1.98 2.10
CA GLU A 34 15.29 -1.05 2.89
C GLU A 34 15.28 0.36 2.27
N GLU A 35 15.42 0.48 0.96
CA GLU A 35 15.28 1.76 0.24
C GLU A 35 13.90 2.38 0.46
N LEU A 36 12.84 1.57 0.42
CA LEU A 36 11.47 2.03 0.64
C LEU A 36 11.28 2.52 2.08
N ARG A 37 11.82 1.80 3.06
CA ARG A 37 11.79 2.21 4.48
C ARG A 37 12.51 3.53 4.71
N GLN A 38 13.69 3.71 4.13
CA GLN A 38 14.44 4.96 4.21
C GLN A 38 13.68 6.12 3.58
N SER A 39 13.01 5.88 2.45
CA SER A 39 12.19 6.89 1.77
C SER A 39 10.99 7.29 2.63
N VAL A 40 10.30 6.33 3.24
CA VAL A 40 9.19 6.60 4.18
C VAL A 40 9.68 7.38 5.40
N GLN A 41 10.84 7.01 5.97
CA GLN A 41 11.39 7.72 7.12
C GLN A 41 11.74 9.18 6.79
N LYS A 42 12.36 9.43 5.63
CA LYS A 42 12.67 10.79 5.16
C LYS A 42 11.40 11.62 4.96
N LEU A 43 10.37 11.05 4.34
CA LEU A 43 9.08 11.71 4.15
C LEU A 43 8.40 12.02 5.49
N SER A 44 8.41 11.06 6.42
CA SER A 44 7.84 11.26 7.76
C SER A 44 8.53 12.41 8.50
N LEU A 45 9.87 12.45 8.47
CA LEU A 45 10.65 13.52 9.10
C LEU A 45 10.37 14.88 8.44
N ALA A 46 10.26 14.93 7.11
CA ALA A 46 9.90 16.14 6.39
C ALA A 46 8.50 16.65 6.77
N CYS A 47 7.51 15.75 6.87
CA CYS A 47 6.15 16.10 7.33
C CYS A 47 6.14 16.64 8.76
N GLN A 48 6.92 16.03 9.67
CA GLN A 48 7.07 16.51 11.04
C GLN A 48 7.71 17.90 11.08
N ALA A 49 8.78 18.13 10.32
CA ALA A 49 9.45 19.42 10.24
C ALA A 49 8.51 20.50 9.66
N MET A 50 7.75 20.18 8.61
CA MET A 50 6.73 21.08 8.06
C MET A 50 5.66 21.43 9.10
N TRP A 51 5.20 20.45 9.88
CA TRP A 51 4.22 20.69 10.94
C TRP A 51 4.77 21.63 12.04
N GLN A 52 5.99 21.41 12.51
CA GLN A 52 6.62 22.28 13.52
C GLN A 52 6.76 23.73 13.03
N LEU A 53 7.12 23.92 11.75
CA LEU A 53 7.20 25.24 11.13
C LEU A 53 5.82 25.92 11.02
N LEU A 54 4.80 25.17 10.60
CA LEU A 54 3.42 25.66 10.52
C LEU A 54 2.88 26.02 11.89
N GLN A 55 3.07 25.16 12.90
CA GLN A 55 2.61 25.42 14.27
C GLN A 55 3.21 26.72 14.84
N THR A 56 4.50 26.95 14.61
CA THR A 56 5.20 28.16 15.07
C THR A 56 4.67 29.44 14.41
N THR A 57 4.16 29.36 13.19
CA THR A 57 3.77 30.53 12.38
C THR A 57 2.26 30.83 12.38
N SER A 58 1.42 29.82 12.54
CA SER A 58 -0.03 29.93 12.32
C SER A 58 -0.88 29.77 13.58
N GLY A 59 -0.28 29.36 14.71
CA GLY A 59 -1.00 29.14 15.96
C GLY A 59 -2.01 27.98 15.90
N LEU A 60 -1.95 27.15 14.85
CA LEU A 60 -2.80 25.98 14.68
C LEU A 60 -2.59 24.99 15.83
N SER A 61 -3.70 24.45 16.31
CA SER A 61 -3.71 23.43 17.34
C SER A 61 -3.48 22.04 16.73
N GLU A 62 -3.13 21.07 17.57
CA GLU A 62 -3.05 19.66 17.15
C GLU A 62 -4.42 19.13 16.68
N GLN A 63 -5.52 19.71 17.17
CA GLN A 63 -6.88 19.33 16.79
C GLN A 63 -7.16 19.66 15.32
N ASP A 64 -6.67 20.81 14.84
CA ASP A 64 -6.82 21.22 13.44
C ASP A 64 -6.08 20.26 12.48
N LEU A 65 -4.92 19.74 12.92
CA LEU A 65 -4.19 18.72 12.15
C LEU A 65 -4.96 17.41 12.08
N LEU A 66 -5.52 16.95 13.20
CA LEU A 66 -6.29 15.71 13.26
C LEU A 66 -7.53 15.79 12.37
N GLU A 67 -8.23 16.93 12.40
CA GLU A 67 -9.38 17.16 11.51
C GLU A 67 -8.97 17.19 10.03
N ALA A 68 -7.84 17.82 9.70
CA ALA A 68 -7.30 17.81 8.34
C ALA A 68 -6.91 16.40 7.87
N LEU A 69 -6.31 15.58 8.74
CA LEU A 69 -5.98 14.19 8.46
C LEU A 69 -7.24 13.35 8.23
N GLN A 70 -8.25 13.47 9.11
CA GLN A 70 -9.51 12.75 8.99
C GLN A 70 -10.21 13.12 7.66
N ASN A 71 -10.25 14.40 7.30
CA ASN A 71 -10.80 14.86 6.03
C ASN A 71 -10.07 14.26 4.81
N ILE A 72 -8.76 14.02 4.90
CA ILE A 72 -7.98 13.38 3.84
C ILE A 72 -8.27 11.87 3.80
N GLU A 73 -8.40 11.21 4.95
CA GLU A 73 -8.75 9.79 5.06
C GLU A 73 -10.15 9.53 4.51
N ASP A 74 -11.15 10.31 4.91
CA ASP A 74 -12.52 10.19 4.43
C ASP A 74 -12.60 10.35 2.90
N LYS A 75 -11.86 11.33 2.34
CA LYS A 75 -11.75 11.52 0.88
C LYS A 75 -11.08 10.37 0.16
N ASN A 76 -10.27 9.57 0.84
CA ASN A 76 -9.57 8.42 0.29
C ASN A 76 -10.15 7.09 0.79
N ALA A 77 -11.28 7.12 1.49
CA ALA A 77 -11.94 5.94 2.03
C ALA A 77 -12.16 4.92 0.91
N ALA A 78 -11.74 3.70 1.18
CA ALA A 78 -11.92 2.60 0.27
C ALA A 78 -13.30 1.99 0.51
N GLN A 79 -14.11 1.90 -0.55
CA GLN A 79 -15.42 1.29 -0.52
C GLN A 79 -15.36 -0.09 -1.19
N ASN A 80 -16.10 -1.04 -0.62
CA ASN A 80 -16.25 -2.36 -1.21
C ASN A 80 -17.30 -2.28 -2.32
N CYS A 81 -16.96 -2.83 -3.49
CA CYS A 81 -17.95 -2.97 -4.55
C CYS A 81 -19.03 -3.99 -4.15
N VAL A 82 -20.30 -3.59 -4.20
CA VAL A 82 -21.45 -4.43 -3.83
C VAL A 82 -21.56 -5.69 -4.69
N LYS A 83 -21.07 -5.64 -5.95
CA LYS A 83 -21.18 -6.76 -6.90
C LYS A 83 -20.00 -7.73 -6.85
N CYS A 84 -18.76 -7.20 -6.82
CA CYS A 84 -17.56 -8.05 -6.91
C CYS A 84 -16.81 -8.20 -5.58
N GLY A 85 -17.23 -7.49 -4.53
CA GLY A 85 -16.64 -7.53 -3.19
C GLY A 85 -15.25 -6.90 -3.07
N ARG A 86 -14.68 -6.38 -4.17
CA ARG A 86 -13.33 -5.82 -4.17
C ARG A 86 -13.32 -4.41 -3.60
N VAL A 87 -12.29 -4.13 -2.81
CA VAL A 87 -12.03 -2.83 -2.20
C VAL A 87 -11.46 -1.87 -3.25
N GLN A 88 -12.06 -0.69 -3.38
CA GLN A 88 -11.63 0.34 -4.32
C GLN A 88 -11.75 1.73 -3.69
N GLN A 89 -10.91 2.67 -4.09
CA GLN A 89 -11.04 4.06 -3.69
C GLN A 89 -12.38 4.64 -4.17
N SER A 90 -13.12 5.27 -3.24
CA SER A 90 -14.49 5.78 -3.45
C SER A 90 -14.59 6.90 -4.52
N LYS A 91 -13.46 7.53 -4.90
CA LYS A 91 -13.41 8.61 -5.91
C LYS A 91 -13.79 8.21 -7.34
N LYS A 92 -13.91 6.93 -7.67
CA LYS A 92 -14.26 6.50 -9.03
C LYS A 92 -15.75 6.19 -9.13
N PRO A 93 -16.48 6.74 -10.12
CA PRO A 93 -17.92 6.51 -10.26
C PRO A 93 -18.26 5.07 -10.60
N HIS A 94 -17.28 4.28 -11.07
CA HIS A 94 -17.46 2.87 -11.45
C HIS A 94 -16.36 1.98 -10.87
N CYS A 95 -16.72 0.74 -10.59
CA CYS A 95 -15.77 -0.32 -10.24
C CYS A 95 -14.85 -0.62 -11.42
N LEU A 96 -13.53 -0.54 -11.19
CA LEU A 96 -12.48 -0.82 -12.17
C LEU A 96 -12.49 -2.28 -12.66
N TYR A 97 -13.06 -3.18 -11.85
CA TYR A 97 -13.03 -4.61 -12.15
C TYR A 97 -14.31 -5.09 -12.84
N CYS A 98 -15.48 -4.64 -12.39
CA CYS A 98 -16.76 -5.14 -12.88
C CYS A 98 -17.64 -4.08 -13.54
N GLY A 99 -17.18 -2.83 -13.62
CA GLY A 99 -17.89 -1.72 -14.27
C GLY A 99 -19.17 -1.27 -13.56
N THR A 100 -19.50 -1.82 -12.39
CA THR A 100 -20.71 -1.46 -11.64
C THR A 100 -20.55 -0.06 -11.06
N PRO A 101 -21.54 0.84 -11.21
CA PRO A 101 -21.47 2.17 -10.63
C PRO A 101 -21.48 2.07 -9.10
N PHE A 102 -20.68 2.90 -8.44
CA PHE A 102 -20.80 3.10 -7.00
C PHE A 102 -21.99 4.03 -6.72
N PRO A 103 -22.78 3.80 -5.66
CA PRO A 103 -23.81 4.74 -5.27
C PRO A 103 -23.14 6.05 -4.82
N GLU A 104 -23.28 7.11 -5.63
CA GLU A 104 -22.87 8.46 -5.25
C GLU A 104 -23.76 8.92 -4.08
N GLU A 105 -23.13 9.25 -2.95
CA GLU A 105 -23.64 10.02 -1.81
C GLU A 105 -25.14 9.89 -1.46
N ALA A 106 -25.47 9.04 -0.48
CA ALA A 106 -26.69 9.16 0.32
C ALA A 106 -26.38 9.79 1.69
N SER A 107 -25.91 11.03 1.71
CA SER A 107 -26.20 11.92 2.85
C SER A 107 -27.66 12.36 2.73
N THR A 108 -28.45 12.08 3.78
CA THR A 108 -29.90 12.35 3.93
C THR A 108 -30.84 11.64 2.95
N ILE A 109 -31.56 10.62 3.44
CA ILE A 109 -33.04 10.60 3.47
C ILE A 109 -33.45 9.62 4.59
N SER A 110 -34.00 10.20 5.64
CA SER A 110 -34.89 9.57 6.61
C SER A 110 -35.93 8.72 5.88
N CYS A 111 -35.88 7.40 6.03
CA CYS A 111 -36.99 6.53 5.67
C CYS A 111 -38.01 6.57 6.84
N PHE A 112 -38.87 7.57 6.80
CA PHE A 112 -40.17 7.56 7.47
C PHE A 112 -41.21 7.04 6.46
N GLN A 113 -42.22 6.32 6.96
CA GLN A 113 -43.34 5.64 6.29
C GLN A 113 -43.10 4.16 5.90
N VAL A 114 -43.59 3.24 6.74
CA VAL A 114 -44.98 2.74 6.68
C VAL A 114 -45.53 2.67 8.10
#